data_AF-A0A188QQK1-F1
#
_entry.id   AF-A0A188QQK1-F1
#
_cell.length_a   1.000
_cell.length_b   1.000
_cell.length_c   1.000
_cell.angle_alpha   90.00
_cell.angle_beta   90.00
_cell.angle_gamma   90.00
#
_symmetry.space_group_name_H-M   'P 1'
#
loop_
_entity.id
_entity.type
_entity.pdbx_description
1 polymer ?
#
loop_
_entity_poly.entity_id
_entity_poly.type
_entity_poly.pdbx_seq_one_letter_code
_entity_poly.pdbx_strand_id
1 'polypeptide(L)'
;IISQNDKKGQKANNNNSNGLPKGFCHAVQRSFIDYKNMILGTSVNTYEYIGKLQEDIKKIIEKGTPQQKEKTVGSGADKVNDWWKGIEGEMWDAVKSGIKTIKKQNNKCTYTGNECGVSPQ
;
A
#
# COMPACT_ATOMS: atom_id res chain seq x y z
N ILE A 1 2.48 43.07 39.66
CA ILE A 1 2.14 41.63 39.59
C ILE A 1 1.89 41.32 38.11
N ILE A 2 2.91 40.84 37.40
CA ILE A 2 2.75 40.47 35.99
C ILE A 2 2.25 39.03 35.98
N SER A 3 0.97 38.88 35.64
CA SER A 3 0.30 37.59 35.53
C SER A 3 0.97 36.78 34.42
N GLN A 4 1.76 35.77 34.80
CA GLN A 4 2.23 34.76 33.87
C GLN A 4 1.03 33.91 33.47
N ASN A 5 0.49 34.17 32.27
CA ASN A 5 -0.44 33.25 31.64
C ASN A 5 0.35 32.03 31.18
N ASP A 6 0.34 30.98 32.01
CA ASP A 6 0.69 29.61 31.64
C ASP A 6 -0.23 29.13 30.51
N LYS A 7 0.08 29.51 29.26
CA LYS A 7 -0.41 28.78 28.09
C LYS A 7 0.34 27.45 28.07
N LYS A 8 -0.13 26.50 28.89
CA LYS A 8 0.15 25.07 28.76
C LYS A 8 0.05 24.73 27.28
N GLY A 9 1.20 24.50 26.64
CA GLY A 9 1.28 24.14 25.24
C GLY A 9 0.44 22.90 25.00
N GLN A 10 -0.73 23.09 24.39
CA GLN A 10 -1.47 21.99 23.79
C GLN A 10 -0.56 21.47 22.68
N LYS A 11 0.16 20.37 22.95
CA LYS A 11 0.78 19.59 21.89
C LYS A 11 -0.35 19.24 20.93
N ALA A 12 -0.37 19.86 19.76
CA ALA A 12 -1.27 19.46 18.70
C ALA A 12 -1.10 17.94 18.56
N ASN A 13 -2.20 17.21 18.73
CA ASN A 13 -2.22 15.79 18.47
C ASN A 13 -1.99 15.62 16.96
N ASN A 14 -0.75 15.29 16.58
CA ASN A 14 -0.36 15.08 15.19
C ASN A 14 -0.81 13.70 14.65
N ASN A 15 -1.57 12.95 15.44
CA ASN A 15 -2.01 11.60 15.14
C ASN A 15 -3.51 11.57 14.81
N ASN A 16 -3.92 10.59 14.01
CA ASN A 16 -5.31 10.29 13.73
C ASN A 16 -6.01 9.63 14.94
N SER A 17 -7.31 9.36 14.81
CA SER A 17 -8.13 8.69 15.84
C SER A 17 -7.58 7.33 16.28
N ASN A 18 -6.83 6.65 15.42
CA ASN A 18 -6.23 5.34 15.69
C ASN A 18 -4.83 5.44 16.34
N GLY A 19 -4.27 6.65 16.46
CA GLY A 19 -2.95 6.91 17.02
C GLY A 19 -1.80 6.88 16.01
N LEU A 20 -2.09 6.69 14.72
CA LEU A 20 -1.09 6.78 13.64
C LEU A 20 -0.84 8.24 13.25
N PRO A 21 0.36 8.60 12.75
CA PRO A 21 0.64 9.95 12.27
C PRO A 21 -0.39 10.40 11.24
N LYS A 22 -0.80 11.67 11.31
CA LYS A 22 -1.72 12.28 10.34
C LYS A 22 -1.16 12.12 8.92
N GLY A 23 -1.99 11.62 8.00
CA GLY A 23 -1.61 11.37 6.61
C GLY A 23 -0.92 10.04 6.34
N PHE A 24 -0.55 9.27 7.38
CA PHE A 24 0.07 7.95 7.21
C PHE A 24 -0.75 7.02 6.32
N CYS A 25 -2.05 6.85 6.60
CA CYS A 25 -2.89 5.95 5.82
C CYS A 25 -3.06 6.40 4.36
N HIS A 26 -3.19 7.71 4.12
CA HIS A 26 -3.24 8.22 2.74
C HIS A 26 -1.93 7.97 1.99
N ALA A 27 -0.78 8.09 2.66
CA ALA A 27 0.51 7.76 2.05
C ALA A 27 0.60 6.26 1.72
N VAL A 28 0.22 5.39 2.66
CA VAL A 28 0.20 3.93 2.45
C VAL A 28 -0.69 3.53 1.28
N GLN A 29 -1.91 4.06 1.20
CA GLN A 29 -2.85 3.78 0.10
C GLN A 29 -2.30 4.23 -1.25
N ARG A 30 -1.72 5.44 -1.32
CA ARG A 30 -1.09 5.95 -2.56
C ARG A 30 0.08 5.08 -2.99
N SER A 31 0.97 4.72 -2.06
CA SER A 31 2.09 3.84 -2.37
C SER A 31 1.64 2.46 -2.84
N PHE A 32 0.58 1.89 -2.25
CA PHE A 32 0.00 0.64 -2.73
C PHE A 32 -0.49 0.74 -4.18
N ILE A 33 -1.16 1.85 -4.53
CA ILE A 33 -1.59 2.15 -5.90
C ILE A 33 -0.39 2.33 -6.83
N ASP A 34 0.69 2.97 -6.38
CA ASP A 34 1.91 3.12 -7.17
C ASP A 34 2.54 1.75 -7.50
N TYR A 35 2.63 0.84 -6.51
CA TYR A 35 3.10 -0.53 -6.75
C TYR A 35 2.19 -1.30 -7.71
N LYS A 36 0.87 -1.19 -7.54
CA LYS A 36 -0.12 -1.78 -8.46
C LYS A 36 0.13 -1.28 -9.89
N ASN A 37 0.20 0.02 -10.09
CA ASN A 37 0.39 0.61 -11.42
C ASN A 37 1.75 0.27 -12.02
N MET A 38 2.80 0.16 -11.20
CA MET A 38 4.13 -0.29 -11.65
C MET A 38 4.10 -1.74 -12.16
N ILE A 39 3.40 -2.63 -11.45
CA ILE A 39 3.26 -4.04 -11.84
C ILE A 39 2.38 -4.19 -13.08
N LEU A 40 1.26 -3.47 -13.14
CA LEU A 40 0.34 -3.49 -14.29
C LEU A 40 0.90 -2.79 -15.53
N GLY A 41 1.99 -2.03 -15.38
CA GLY A 41 2.56 -1.25 -16.48
C GLY A 41 1.74 -0.01 -16.85
N THR A 42 0.88 0.46 -15.94
CA THR A 42 0.08 1.67 -16.08
C THR A 42 0.69 2.85 -15.31
N SER A 43 1.88 2.69 -14.72
CA SER A 43 2.57 3.76 -14.02
C SER A 43 2.92 4.89 -14.97
N VAL A 44 2.62 6.13 -14.57
CA VAL A 44 2.94 7.37 -15.32
C VAL A 44 4.45 7.65 -15.35
N ASN A 45 5.26 6.81 -14.69
CA ASN A 45 6.65 7.10 -14.43
C ASN A 45 7.54 6.73 -15.63
N THR A 46 8.16 7.73 -16.24
CA THR A 46 8.89 7.63 -17.53
C THR A 46 10.34 7.21 -17.39
N TYR A 47 10.75 6.72 -16.21
CA TYR A 47 12.12 6.25 -16.04
C TYR A 47 12.38 4.99 -16.87
N GLU A 48 13.43 5.03 -17.68
CA GLU A 48 13.82 3.95 -18.61
C GLU A 48 13.98 2.58 -17.93
N TYR A 49 14.39 2.57 -16.66
CA TYR A 49 14.53 1.34 -15.87
C TYR A 49 13.19 0.70 -15.47
N ILE A 50 12.11 1.49 -15.34
CA ILE A 50 10.78 0.98 -15.01
C ILE A 50 10.19 0.21 -16.19
N GLY A 51 10.45 0.66 -17.43
CA GLY A 51 10.03 -0.04 -18.63
C GLY A 51 10.61 -1.47 -18.72
N LYS A 52 11.91 -1.63 -18.42
CA LYS A 52 12.56 -2.95 -18.39
C LYS A 52 11.98 -3.84 -17.28
N LEU A 53 11.74 -3.27 -16.10
CA LEU A 53 11.13 -3.99 -14.98
C LEU A 53 9.73 -4.50 -15.33
N GLN A 54 8.92 -3.69 -16.01
CA GLN A 54 7.59 -4.10 -16.48
C GLN A 54 7.66 -5.28 -17.45
N GLU A 55 8.57 -5.24 -18.43
CA GLU A 55 8.76 -6.35 -19.37
C GLU A 55 9.16 -7.65 -18.67
N ASP A 56 10.06 -7.56 -17.68
CA ASP A 56 10.52 -8.72 -16.94
C ASP A 56 9.41 -9.31 -16.04
N ILE A 57 8.63 -8.45 -15.37
CA ILE A 57 7.44 -8.86 -14.60
C ILE A 57 6.46 -9.59 -15.53
N LYS A 58 6.18 -9.03 -16.71
CA LYS A 58 5.29 -9.64 -17.69
C LYS A 58 5.78 -11.02 -18.12
N LYS A 59 7.07 -11.17 -18.45
CA LYS A 59 7.67 -12.46 -18.83
C LYS A 59 7.59 -13.49 -17.72
N ILE A 60 7.79 -13.08 -16.46
CA ILE A 60 7.68 -13.98 -15.30
C ILE A 60 6.24 -14.45 -15.12
N ILE A 61 5.27 -13.53 -15.14
CA ILE A 61 3.86 -13.88 -14.98
C ILE A 61 3.40 -14.79 -16.12
N GLU A 62 3.75 -14.48 -17.36
CA GLU A 62 3.38 -15.32 -18.52
C GLU A 62 3.97 -16.73 -18.47
N LYS A 63 5.16 -16.91 -17.89
CA LYS A 63 5.79 -18.22 -17.70
C LYS A 63 5.28 -18.97 -16.46
N GLY A 64 4.98 -18.24 -15.39
CA GLY A 64 4.65 -18.78 -14.08
C GLY A 64 3.17 -19.01 -13.82
N THR A 65 2.28 -18.30 -14.53
CA THR A 65 0.84 -18.64 -14.49
C THR A 65 0.58 -19.84 -15.40
N PRO A 66 0.08 -20.97 -14.88
CA PRO A 66 -0.30 -22.08 -15.75
C PRO A 66 -1.30 -21.55 -16.77
N GLN A 67 -1.08 -21.82 -18.06
CA GLN A 67 -2.02 -21.48 -19.14
C GLN A 67 -3.41 -21.95 -18.71
N GLN A 68 -4.27 -21.02 -18.28
CA GLN A 68 -5.67 -21.33 -18.06
C GLN A 68 -6.23 -21.69 -19.44
N LYS A 69 -6.34 -22.99 -19.70
CA LYS A 69 -6.70 -23.60 -20.99
C LYS A 69 -8.14 -23.28 -21.45
N GLU A 70 -8.88 -22.39 -20.80
CA GLU A 70 -10.32 -22.25 -21.02
C GLU A 70 -10.89 -20.84 -21.14
N LYS A 71 -10.10 -19.77 -21.17
CA LYS A 71 -10.65 -18.43 -21.47
C LYS A 71 -9.82 -17.74 -22.55
N THR A 72 -10.55 -17.31 -23.57
CA THR A 72 -10.12 -16.58 -24.77
C THR A 72 -8.90 -15.73 -24.48
N VAL A 73 -7.81 -15.97 -25.22
CA VAL A 73 -6.49 -15.37 -25.00
C VAL A 73 -6.59 -13.85 -25.06
N GLY A 74 -6.74 -13.22 -23.90
CA GLY A 74 -6.49 -11.81 -23.70
C GLY A 74 -5.01 -11.50 -23.89
N SER A 75 -4.73 -10.26 -24.26
CA SER A 75 -3.39 -9.69 -24.37
C SER A 75 -2.56 -9.97 -23.10
N GLY A 76 -1.23 -9.94 -23.18
CA GLY A 76 -0.38 -10.11 -22.00
C GLY A 76 -0.68 -9.12 -20.86
N ALA A 77 -1.30 -7.97 -21.15
CA ALA A 77 -1.80 -7.04 -20.13
C ALA A 77 -2.97 -7.63 -19.32
N ASP A 78 -3.85 -8.43 -19.94
CA ASP A 78 -5.00 -9.05 -19.29
C ASP A 78 -4.54 -10.10 -18.27
N LYS A 79 -3.47 -10.85 -18.58
CA LYS A 79 -2.88 -11.85 -17.67
C LYS A 79 -2.23 -11.23 -16.44
N VAL A 80 -1.52 -10.11 -16.61
CA VAL A 80 -0.88 -9.39 -15.48
C VAL A 80 -1.95 -8.77 -14.57
N ASN A 81 -3.03 -8.26 -15.15
CA ASN A 81 -4.17 -7.75 -14.39
C ASN A 81 -4.90 -8.84 -13.60
N ASP A 82 -5.18 -9.99 -14.22
CA ASP A 82 -5.82 -11.12 -13.54
C ASP A 82 -4.93 -11.71 -12.45
N TRP A 83 -3.62 -11.80 -12.71
CA TRP A 83 -2.65 -12.20 -11.69
C TRP A 83 -2.65 -11.24 -10.49
N TRP A 84 -2.60 -9.93 -10.73
CA TRP A 84 -2.67 -8.92 -9.67
C TRP A 84 -3.96 -9.05 -8.85
N LYS A 85 -5.13 -9.19 -9.49
CA LYS A 85 -6.41 -9.41 -8.79
C LYS A 85 -6.39 -10.65 -7.91
N GLY A 86 -5.66 -11.69 -8.31
CA GLY A 86 -5.48 -12.91 -7.52
C GLY A 86 -4.67 -12.72 -6.23
N ILE A 87 -3.71 -11.77 -6.24
CA ILE A 87 -2.80 -11.54 -5.10
C ILE A 87 -3.04 -10.22 -4.36
N GLU A 88 -3.94 -9.36 -4.84
CA GLU A 88 -4.17 -8.01 -4.29
C GLU A 88 -4.53 -8.03 -2.80
N GLY A 89 -5.30 -9.04 -2.37
CA GLY A 89 -5.63 -9.27 -0.96
C GLY A 89 -4.40 -9.62 -0.11
N GLU A 90 -3.54 -10.52 -0.59
CA GLU A 90 -2.30 -10.92 0.09
C GLU A 90 -1.30 -9.76 0.18
N MET A 91 -1.22 -8.95 -0.88
CA MET A 91 -0.40 -7.74 -0.88
C MET A 91 -0.91 -6.71 0.14
N TRP A 92 -2.23 -6.57 0.29
CA TRP A 92 -2.79 -5.73 1.35
C TRP A 92 -2.59 -6.32 2.75
N ASP A 93 -2.61 -7.64 2.90
CA ASP A 93 -2.25 -8.31 4.16
C ASP A 93 -0.80 -8.00 4.58
N ALA A 94 0.12 -7.83 3.62
CA ALA A 94 1.47 -7.36 3.90
C ALA A 94 1.48 -5.93 4.47
N VAL A 95 0.64 -5.03 3.94
CA VAL A 95 0.47 -3.67 4.49
C VAL A 95 -0.05 -3.74 5.93
N LYS A 96 -1.13 -4.50 6.16
CA LYS A 96 -1.71 -4.68 7.49
C LYS A 96 -0.68 -5.27 8.47
N SER A 97 0.14 -6.22 8.00
CA SER A 97 1.23 -6.80 8.78
C SER A 97 2.29 -5.77 9.14
N GLY A 98 2.70 -4.90 8.19
CA GLY A 98 3.60 -3.78 8.45
C GLY A 98 3.07 -2.84 9.54
N ILE A 99 1.78 -2.49 9.47
CA ILE A 99 1.12 -1.62 10.47
C ILE A 99 1.16 -2.25 11.87
N LYS A 100 0.92 -3.57 11.99
CA LYS A 100 0.99 -4.30 13.28
C LYS A 100 2.37 -4.22 13.93
N THR A 101 3.45 -4.07 13.14
CA THR A 101 4.82 -3.97 13.69
C THR A 101 5.14 -2.60 14.30
N ILE A 102 4.31 -1.58 14.04
CA ILE A 102 4.53 -0.24 14.58
C ILE A 102 4.31 -0.26 16.09
N LYS A 103 5.36 0.08 16.84
CA LYS A 103 5.26 0.21 18.31
C LYS A 103 4.61 1.56 18.66
N LYS A 104 3.55 1.54 19.47
CA LYS A 104 3.04 2.77 20.08
C LYS A 104 4.01 3.24 21.15
N GLN A 105 4.23 4.55 21.24
CA GLN A 105 5.07 5.16 22.29
C GLN A 105 4.54 4.88 23.71
N ASN A 106 3.25 4.56 23.85
CA ASN A 106 2.65 4.10 25.08
C ASN A 106 2.31 2.61 24.95
N ASN A 107 3.01 1.75 25.70
CA ASN A 107 3.01 0.27 25.67
C ASN A 107 1.64 -0.42 25.93
N LYS A 108 0.51 0.29 25.85
CA LYS A 108 -0.79 -0.21 26.29
C LYS A 108 -1.73 -0.66 25.16
N CYS A 109 -1.36 -0.47 23.89
CA CYS A 109 -2.23 -0.83 22.76
C CYS A 109 -1.39 -1.17 21.51
N THR A 110 -1.65 -2.32 20.88
CA THR A 110 -1.07 -2.71 19.59
C THR A 110 -1.96 -2.24 18.44
N TYR A 111 -1.38 -2.03 17.26
CA TYR A 111 -2.19 -1.83 16.05
C TYR A 111 -2.75 -3.16 15.57
N THR A 112 -4.00 -3.15 15.12
CA THR A 112 -4.73 -4.29 14.56
C THR A 112 -4.31 -4.60 13.12
N GLY A 113 -3.70 -3.63 12.44
CA GLY A 113 -3.39 -3.65 11.01
C GLY A 113 -4.48 -3.01 10.15
N ASN A 114 -5.70 -2.89 10.66
CA ASN A 114 -6.86 -2.39 9.90
C ASN A 114 -7.02 -0.87 9.97
N GLU A 115 -6.08 -0.16 10.60
CA GLU A 115 -6.18 1.29 10.83
C GLU A 115 -6.23 2.12 9.55
N CYS A 116 -5.75 1.56 8.44
CA CYS A 116 -5.79 2.17 7.11
C CYS A 116 -6.81 1.50 6.17
N GLY A 117 -7.69 0.65 6.70
CA GLY A 117 -8.72 -0.08 5.94
C GLY A 117 -8.52 -1.59 5.93
N VAL A 118 -9.62 -2.34 5.84
CA VAL A 118 -9.61 -3.81 5.73
C VAL A 118 -9.19 -4.30 4.34
N SER A 119 -9.37 -3.45 3.34
CA SER A 119 -9.01 -3.62 1.93
C SER A 119 -8.36 -2.32 1.41
N PRO A 120 -7.59 -2.38 0.30
CA PRO A 120 -7.16 -1.16 -0.38
C PRO A 120 -8.40 -0.36 -0.85
N GLN A 121 -8.27 0.96 -0.90
CA GLN A 121 -9.29 1.89 -1.38
C GLN A 121 -9.05 2.28 -2.84
#